data_AF-A0AAN9M6C1-F1
#
_entry.id   AF-A0AAN9M6C1-F1
#
_cell.length_a   1.000
_cell.length_b   1.000
_cell.length_c   1.000
_cell.angle_alpha   90.00
_cell.angle_beta   90.00
_cell.angle_gamma   90.00
#
_symmetry.space_group_name_H-M   'P 1'
#
loop_
_entity.id
_entity.type
_entity.pdbx_description
1 polymer ?
#
loop_
_entity_poly.entity_id
_entity_poly.type
_entity_poly.pdbx_seq_one_letter_code
_entity_poly.pdbx_strand_id
1 'polypeptide(L)'
;MQAVSNARRVSRLFLSPHLRASGAPHYTALSPFSGLAQHVYRRVTTDPIHCFLSKAFCSSGVDTVEGAPSGDVKELYEKMLDSVKVKRSMPPNAWLWSMILNCKHQHDIRLLFDILQNLRIFRLSNLRIHDNFNCNLCREVTKACVHAGALDFGKKALWKHNVYGLTPNIASAHYLLLYAKDHNDTKLLVEVMKLLKKNDLPLQPGTADIVFSICYNTDDWVLISKYAERFVKAGVKLRQTSFETWMQFAAKRGDTKSLWKIEKLRSDTMKQHTLATGFSCAKGLLLERKPSDAVAVIQVLNQTLSDTKKSGIKGELQKLVSEWPLEVIKHQKDEDRKALAASLKSDIPIMVSELLSMGLEANVSLEDLDRKDGIPQ
;
A
#
# COMPACT_ATOMS: atom_id res chain seq x y z
N MET A 1 -0.30 38.55 -22.59
CA MET A 1 1.05 38.01 -22.86
C MET A 1 1.69 37.46 -21.56
N GLN A 2 1.26 36.28 -21.11
CA GLN A 2 1.80 35.65 -19.89
C GLN A 2 1.70 34.11 -19.94
N ALA A 3 1.82 33.52 -21.13
CA ALA A 3 1.62 32.08 -21.38
C ALA A 3 2.91 31.31 -21.74
N VAL A 4 4.09 31.96 -21.72
CA VAL A 4 5.35 31.35 -22.17
C VAL A 4 6.19 30.77 -21.01
N SER A 5 5.77 30.96 -19.75
CA SER A 5 6.60 30.61 -18.58
C SER A 5 6.47 29.16 -18.09
N ASN A 6 5.42 28.43 -18.46
CA ASN A 6 5.20 27.06 -17.95
C ASN A 6 5.69 25.94 -18.89
N ALA A 7 5.76 26.20 -20.21
CA ALA A 7 6.25 25.23 -21.19
C ALA A 7 7.73 24.87 -20.99
N ARG A 8 8.57 25.85 -20.61
CA ARG A 8 9.99 25.61 -20.30
C ARG A 8 10.23 24.78 -19.03
N ARG A 9 9.21 24.56 -18.19
CA ARG A 9 9.36 23.82 -16.93
C ARG A 9 9.25 22.30 -17.13
N VAL A 10 8.42 21.86 -18.06
CA VAL A 10 8.23 20.42 -18.34
C VAL A 10 9.39 19.86 -19.17
N SER A 11 9.84 20.56 -20.22
CA SER A 11 11.01 20.12 -21.00
C SER A 11 12.31 20.09 -20.17
N ARG A 12 12.46 20.96 -19.16
CA ARG A 12 13.59 20.92 -18.22
C ARG A 12 13.54 19.75 -17.22
N LEU A 13 12.36 19.20 -16.94
CA LEU A 13 12.22 18.03 -16.07
C LEU A 13 12.62 16.72 -16.77
N PHE A 14 12.54 16.68 -18.10
CA PHE A 14 12.91 15.51 -18.91
C PHE A 14 14.35 15.51 -19.44
N LEU A 15 15.03 16.66 -19.48
CA LEU A 15 16.39 16.81 -20.01
C LEU A 15 17.32 17.43 -18.96
N SER A 16 18.10 16.61 -18.25
CA SER A 16 19.29 17.11 -17.53
C SER A 16 20.39 16.04 -17.45
N PRO A 17 21.50 16.22 -18.19
CA PRO A 17 22.77 15.57 -17.90
C PRO A 17 23.85 16.58 -17.41
N HIS A 18 24.45 16.22 -16.27
CA HIS A 18 25.86 16.36 -15.84
C HIS A 18 26.54 17.71 -15.46
N LEU A 19 27.06 17.69 -14.21
CA LEU A 19 28.44 17.96 -13.77
C LEU A 19 29.17 19.23 -14.24
N ARG A 20 29.51 20.13 -13.29
CA ARG A 20 30.92 20.52 -13.01
C ARG A 20 31.10 21.32 -11.70
N ALA A 21 31.99 20.75 -10.87
CA ALA A 21 33.07 21.35 -10.06
C ALA A 21 32.84 22.46 -9.01
N SER A 22 33.27 22.11 -7.79
CA SER A 22 34.21 22.86 -6.91
C SER A 22 33.72 24.13 -6.19
N GLY A 23 33.70 24.04 -4.86
CA GLY A 23 33.79 25.21 -3.98
C GLY A 23 33.33 24.92 -2.55
N ALA A 24 34.18 24.28 -1.74
CA ALA A 24 34.12 24.47 -0.28
C ALA A 24 34.65 25.88 0.05
N PRO A 25 34.21 26.50 1.16
CA PRO A 25 34.98 26.29 2.38
C PRO A 25 34.14 26.16 3.68
N HIS A 26 34.84 25.62 4.67
CA HIS A 26 34.53 25.47 6.09
C HIS A 26 34.20 26.79 6.82
N TYR A 27 33.51 26.69 7.97
CA TYR A 27 33.87 27.16 9.33
C TYR A 27 32.60 27.02 10.22
N THR A 28 32.54 26.10 11.21
CA THR A 28 32.64 26.34 12.68
C THR A 28 31.62 27.38 13.19
N ALA A 29 30.82 27.20 14.25
CA ALA A 29 31.05 26.51 15.51
C ALA A 29 29.78 26.49 16.40
N LEU A 30 29.86 25.68 17.48
CA LEU A 30 29.30 25.88 18.84
C LEU A 30 27.80 25.68 19.12
N SER A 31 27.53 24.50 19.70
CA SER A 31 26.58 24.35 20.81
C SER A 31 27.08 25.07 22.07
N PRO A 32 26.18 25.45 22.99
CA PRO A 32 26.38 25.03 24.37
C PRO A 32 25.11 24.49 25.06
N PHE A 33 25.37 23.63 26.05
CA PHE A 33 24.45 23.03 27.01
C PHE A 33 23.76 24.04 27.92
N SER A 34 22.55 23.69 28.39
CA SER A 34 22.08 23.68 29.80
C SER A 34 20.56 23.35 29.75
N GLY A 35 19.97 22.37 30.44
CA GLY A 35 20.20 21.92 31.80
C GLY A 35 19.17 22.56 32.73
N LEU A 36 17.94 22.03 32.81
CA LEU A 36 17.15 22.09 34.06
C LEU A 36 16.03 21.04 34.05
N ALA A 37 16.12 20.14 35.02
CA ALA A 37 15.09 19.19 35.38
C ALA A 37 13.94 19.90 36.10
N GLN A 38 12.70 19.50 35.81
CA GLN A 38 11.60 19.69 36.75
C GLN A 38 10.69 18.46 36.74
N HIS A 39 10.90 17.64 37.76
CA HIS A 39 9.97 16.61 38.21
C HIS A 39 8.61 17.24 38.52
N VAL A 40 7.54 16.72 37.91
CA VAL A 40 6.19 16.91 38.43
C VAL A 40 5.57 15.54 38.61
N TYR A 41 5.50 15.13 39.87
CA TYR A 41 4.67 14.04 40.38
C TYR A 41 3.21 14.26 39.95
N ARG A 42 2.60 13.30 39.27
CA ARG A 42 1.14 13.22 39.15
C ARG A 42 0.64 12.03 39.95
N ARG A 43 -0.09 12.36 41.02
CA ARG A 43 -0.80 11.48 41.95
C ARG A 43 -1.58 10.40 41.20
N VAL A 44 -1.44 9.18 41.73
CA VAL A 44 -2.37 8.07 41.56
C VAL A 44 -3.69 8.47 42.22
N THR A 45 -4.76 8.52 41.43
CA THR A 45 -6.13 8.46 41.93
C THR A 45 -6.67 7.08 41.59
N THR A 46 -6.78 6.26 42.62
CA THR A 46 -7.52 5.00 42.67
C THR A 46 -9.01 5.30 42.62
N ASP A 47 -9.72 4.77 41.62
CA ASP A 47 -11.14 4.42 41.74
C ASP A 47 -11.46 3.21 40.84
N PRO A 48 -12.39 2.33 41.26
CA PRO A 48 -12.49 0.96 40.79
C PRO A 48 -13.32 0.86 39.50
N ILE A 49 -12.75 0.24 38.45
CA ILE A 49 -13.49 -0.08 37.23
C ILE A 49 -14.37 -1.30 37.50
N HIS A 50 -15.66 -1.04 37.64
CA HIS A 50 -16.74 -2.01 37.71
C HIS A 50 -16.83 -2.77 36.37
N CYS A 51 -16.39 -4.03 36.34
CA CYS A 51 -16.54 -4.92 35.19
C CYS A 51 -18.02 -5.31 35.01
N PHE A 52 -18.74 -4.61 34.13
CA PHE A 52 -20.00 -5.10 33.60
C PHE A 52 -19.73 -6.25 32.63
N LEU A 53 -20.06 -7.47 33.06
CA LEU A 53 -20.24 -8.64 32.20
C LEU A 53 -21.43 -8.38 31.26
N SER A 54 -21.16 -7.96 30.02
CA SER A 54 -22.19 -7.90 28.99
C SER A 54 -22.45 -9.29 28.40
N LYS A 55 -23.68 -9.75 28.61
CA LYS A 55 -24.32 -10.96 28.08
C LYS A 55 -24.23 -11.07 26.56
N ALA A 56 -24.27 -12.33 26.13
CA ALA A 56 -24.23 -12.82 24.76
C ALA A 56 -25.18 -12.09 23.78
N PHE A 57 -24.68 -11.85 22.57
CA PHE A 57 -25.52 -11.71 21.39
C PHE A 57 -25.39 -13.01 20.58
N CYS A 58 -26.45 -13.80 20.57
CA CYS A 58 -26.65 -14.86 19.58
C CYS A 58 -27.09 -14.21 18.27
N SER A 59 -26.38 -14.47 17.18
CA SER A 59 -26.88 -14.28 15.82
C SER A 59 -26.90 -15.65 15.15
N SER A 60 -28.10 -16.09 14.81
CA SER A 60 -28.38 -17.32 14.06
C SER A 60 -27.98 -17.16 12.60
N GLY A 61 -27.32 -18.17 12.02
CA GLY A 61 -27.22 -18.29 10.56
C GLY A 61 -26.04 -19.10 10.05
N VAL A 62 -26.33 -20.38 9.77
CA VAL A 62 -25.65 -21.33 8.86
C VAL A 62 -24.44 -22.08 9.43
N ASP A 63 -24.71 -23.34 9.79
CA ASP A 63 -23.74 -24.38 10.15
C ASP A 63 -22.66 -24.50 9.07
N THR A 64 -21.46 -24.03 9.42
CA THR A 64 -20.23 -24.50 8.80
C THR A 64 -19.70 -25.60 9.70
N VAL A 65 -19.82 -26.85 9.24
CA VAL A 65 -19.24 -28.09 9.78
C VAL A 65 -18.34 -27.87 10.99
N GLU A 66 -18.78 -28.34 12.17
CA GLU A 66 -18.01 -28.34 13.42
C GLU A 66 -16.63 -28.99 13.19
N GLY A 67 -15.62 -28.17 12.92
CA GLY A 67 -14.25 -28.63 12.73
C GLY A 67 -13.58 -28.80 14.08
N ALA A 68 -13.34 -30.04 14.49
CA ALA A 68 -12.47 -30.31 15.64
C ALA A 68 -11.06 -29.75 15.37
N PRO A 69 -10.34 -29.26 16.41
CA PRO A 69 -8.94 -28.90 16.25
C PRO A 69 -8.15 -30.13 15.78
N SER A 70 -7.13 -29.88 14.96
CA SER A 70 -6.28 -30.95 14.45
C SER A 70 -5.61 -31.71 15.61
N GLY A 71 -5.52 -33.04 15.48
CA GLY A 71 -4.99 -33.91 16.54
C GLY A 71 -3.62 -33.46 17.04
N ASP A 72 -2.73 -33.12 16.11
CA ASP A 72 -1.37 -32.68 16.39
C ASP A 72 -1.31 -31.35 17.18
N VAL A 73 -2.18 -30.38 16.83
CA VAL A 73 -2.24 -29.09 17.54
C VAL A 73 -2.81 -29.27 18.94
N LYS A 74 -3.84 -30.11 19.10
CA LYS A 74 -4.45 -30.40 20.38
C LYS A 74 -3.47 -31.10 21.33
N GLU A 75 -2.71 -32.08 20.84
CA GLU A 75 -1.70 -32.78 21.63
C GLU A 75 -0.58 -31.83 22.10
N LEU A 76 -0.07 -30.98 21.20
CA LEU A 76 0.94 -29.97 21.56
C LEU A 76 0.41 -28.97 22.57
N TYR A 77 -0.85 -28.53 22.41
CA TYR A 77 -1.53 -27.65 23.36
C TYR A 77 -1.61 -28.27 24.75
N GLU A 78 -2.09 -29.51 24.86
CA GLU A 78 -2.23 -30.22 26.14
C GLU A 78 -0.87 -30.43 26.83
N LYS A 79 0.17 -30.81 26.07
CA LYS A 79 1.55 -30.94 26.58
C LYS A 79 2.11 -29.63 27.12
N MET A 80 1.90 -28.52 26.42
CA MET A 80 2.33 -27.21 26.88
C MET A 80 1.54 -26.76 28.11
N LEU A 81 0.23 -27.01 28.13
CA LEU A 81 -0.65 -26.65 29.24
C LEU A 81 -0.28 -27.40 30.52
N ASP A 82 -0.01 -28.70 30.44
CA ASP A 82 0.49 -29.53 31.54
C ASP A 82 1.82 -28.98 32.08
N SER A 83 2.74 -28.62 31.19
CA SER A 83 4.04 -28.04 31.56
C SER A 83 3.88 -26.75 32.37
N VAL A 84 3.01 -25.85 31.91
CA VAL A 84 2.80 -24.54 32.54
C VAL A 84 2.00 -24.64 33.84
N LYS A 85 0.90 -25.41 33.86
CA LYS A 85 -0.05 -25.45 34.99
C LYS A 85 0.32 -26.48 36.06
N VAL A 86 0.74 -27.68 35.66
CA VAL A 86 1.00 -28.79 36.57
C VAL A 86 2.47 -28.80 36.98
N LYS A 87 3.38 -28.88 36.00
CA LYS A 87 4.83 -28.97 36.26
C LYS A 87 5.46 -27.63 36.63
N ARG A 88 4.75 -26.52 36.39
CA ARG A 88 5.21 -25.14 36.61
C ARG A 88 6.58 -24.88 35.96
N SER A 89 6.79 -25.43 34.77
CA SER A 89 8.01 -25.31 33.99
C SER A 89 7.73 -24.68 32.62
N MET A 90 8.76 -24.04 32.04
CA MET A 90 8.65 -23.46 30.70
C MET A 90 8.70 -24.59 29.65
N PRO A 91 7.69 -24.73 28.77
CA PRO A 91 7.75 -25.72 27.71
C PRO A 91 8.85 -25.38 26.69
N PRO A 92 9.41 -26.40 26.00
CA PRO A 92 10.36 -26.18 24.92
C PRO A 92 9.80 -25.26 23.84
N ASN A 93 10.59 -24.26 23.44
CA ASN A 93 10.19 -23.28 22.41
C ASN A 93 9.78 -23.96 21.09
N ALA A 94 10.42 -25.09 20.75
CA ALA A 94 10.12 -25.88 19.55
C ALA A 94 8.65 -26.33 19.46
N TRP A 95 7.98 -26.59 20.60
CA TRP A 95 6.58 -27.02 20.61
C TRP A 95 5.65 -25.91 20.14
N LEU A 96 5.90 -24.66 20.56
CA LEU A 96 5.11 -23.51 20.12
C LEU A 96 5.28 -23.27 18.61
N TRP A 97 6.50 -23.34 18.09
CA TRP A 97 6.75 -23.20 16.66
C TRP A 97 6.08 -24.31 15.85
N SER A 98 6.16 -25.56 16.31
CA SER A 98 5.47 -26.70 15.68
C SER A 98 3.96 -26.49 15.66
N MET A 99 3.38 -26.02 16.77
CA MET A 99 1.95 -25.72 16.86
C MET A 99 1.53 -24.64 15.85
N ILE A 100 2.31 -23.56 15.72
CA ILE A 100 2.05 -22.47 14.76
C ILE A 100 2.04 -23.00 13.32
N LEU A 101 2.99 -23.87 12.97
CA LEU A 101 3.11 -24.43 11.63
C LEU A 101 1.95 -25.39 11.28
N ASN A 102 1.40 -26.08 12.28
CA ASN A 102 0.33 -27.05 12.10
C ASN A 102 -1.08 -26.45 12.19
N CYS A 103 -1.22 -25.15 12.52
CA CYS A 103 -2.52 -24.48 12.55
C CYS A 103 -3.12 -24.38 11.15
N LYS A 104 -4.23 -25.09 10.91
CA LYS A 104 -4.95 -25.09 9.62
C LYS A 104 -6.33 -24.46 9.73
N HIS A 105 -6.96 -24.56 10.90
CA HIS A 105 -8.33 -24.13 11.10
C HIS A 105 -8.45 -23.06 12.18
N GLN A 106 -9.57 -22.34 12.18
CA GLN A 106 -9.84 -21.30 13.17
C GLN A 106 -9.83 -21.84 14.62
N HIS A 107 -10.21 -23.10 14.82
CA HIS A 107 -10.15 -23.77 16.14
C HIS A 107 -8.70 -23.97 16.63
N ASP A 108 -7.77 -24.31 15.74
CA ASP A 108 -6.34 -24.43 16.07
C ASP A 108 -5.79 -23.07 16.54
N ILE A 109 -6.18 -21.98 15.86
CA ILE A 109 -5.80 -20.62 16.23
C ILE A 109 -6.36 -20.22 17.61
N ARG A 110 -7.57 -20.67 17.96
CA ARG A 110 -8.12 -20.43 19.31
C ARG A 110 -7.24 -21.09 20.38
N LEU A 111 -6.83 -22.34 20.16
CA LEU A 111 -5.91 -23.04 21.07
C LEU A 111 -4.55 -22.34 21.14
N LEU A 112 -4.03 -21.86 20.00
CA LEU A 112 -2.77 -21.12 19.93
C LEU A 112 -2.82 -19.83 20.76
N PHE A 113 -3.90 -19.06 20.65
CA PHE A 113 -4.05 -17.82 21.42
C PHE A 113 -4.24 -18.10 22.92
N ASP A 114 -4.96 -19.15 23.28
CA ASP A 114 -5.10 -19.57 24.68
C ASP A 114 -3.74 -19.94 25.29
N ILE A 115 -2.93 -20.77 24.60
CA ILE A 115 -1.62 -21.13 25.13
C ILE A 115 -0.67 -19.93 25.18
N LEU A 116 -0.70 -19.02 24.20
CA LEU A 116 0.10 -17.78 24.25
C LEU A 116 -0.25 -16.92 25.47
N GLN A 117 -1.53 -16.83 25.83
CA GLN A 117 -1.96 -16.14 27.05
C GLN A 117 -1.44 -16.82 28.31
N ASN A 118 -1.56 -18.16 28.41
CA ASN A 118 -1.04 -18.90 29.56
C ASN A 118 0.48 -18.77 29.68
N LEU A 119 1.21 -18.84 28.56
CA LEU A 119 2.67 -18.62 28.52
C LEU A 119 3.04 -17.19 28.95
N ARG A 120 2.26 -16.18 28.51
CA ARG A 120 2.47 -14.79 28.94
C ARG A 120 2.25 -14.63 30.44
N ILE A 121 1.18 -15.20 30.99
CA ILE A 121 0.90 -15.18 32.43
C ILE A 121 2.05 -15.84 33.19
N PHE A 122 2.47 -17.04 32.78
CA PHE A 122 3.58 -17.77 33.42
C PHE A 122 4.90 -16.99 33.40
N ARG A 123 5.24 -16.34 32.27
CA ARG A 123 6.42 -15.47 32.18
C ARG A 123 6.36 -14.31 33.17
N LEU A 124 5.18 -13.71 33.33
CA LEU A 124 4.96 -12.58 34.25
C LEU A 124 5.02 -13.01 35.72
N SER A 125 4.32 -14.09 36.09
CA SER A 125 4.17 -14.52 37.48
C SER A 125 5.34 -15.35 37.99
N ASN A 126 5.78 -16.34 37.22
CA ASN A 126 6.75 -17.34 37.67
C ASN A 126 8.18 -16.94 37.33
N LEU A 127 8.40 -16.40 36.13
CA LEU A 127 9.74 -16.03 35.67
C LEU A 127 10.09 -14.54 35.88
N ARG A 128 9.12 -13.71 36.27
CA ARG A 128 9.25 -12.25 36.42
C ARG A 128 9.79 -11.55 35.17
N ILE A 129 9.48 -12.08 33.99
CA ILE A 129 9.85 -11.49 32.70
C ILE A 129 8.69 -10.64 32.20
N HIS A 130 8.84 -9.32 32.27
CA HIS A 130 7.81 -8.35 31.87
C HIS A 130 7.74 -8.12 30.36
N ASP A 131 8.81 -8.41 29.63
CA ASP A 131 8.90 -8.19 28.19
C ASP A 131 7.99 -9.13 27.40
N ASN A 132 7.38 -8.58 26.36
CA ASN A 132 6.60 -9.34 25.39
C ASN A 132 7.46 -10.39 24.65
N PHE A 133 6.81 -11.31 23.95
CA PHE A 133 7.47 -12.17 22.98
C PHE A 133 8.07 -11.35 21.83
N ASN A 134 9.08 -11.93 21.17
CA ASN A 134 9.75 -11.27 20.06
C ASN A 134 8.78 -10.99 18.89
N CYS A 135 9.15 -10.02 18.05
CA CYS A 135 8.32 -9.62 16.91
C CYS A 135 8.23 -10.70 15.82
N ASN A 136 9.19 -11.64 15.75
CA ASN A 136 9.15 -12.77 14.83
C ASN A 136 8.01 -13.73 15.17
N LEU A 137 7.75 -13.97 16.46
CA LEU A 137 6.62 -14.78 16.90
C LEU A 137 5.31 -14.11 16.48
N CYS A 138 5.15 -12.80 16.71
CA CYS A 138 3.97 -12.07 16.25
C CYS A 138 3.77 -12.19 14.74
N ARG A 139 4.86 -12.16 13.96
CA ARG A 139 4.81 -12.36 12.50
C ARG A 139 4.29 -13.74 12.13
N GLU A 140 4.87 -14.82 12.66
CA GLU A 140 4.45 -16.18 12.29
C GLU A 140 3.05 -16.52 12.83
N VAL A 141 2.67 -16.03 14.02
CA VAL A 141 1.30 -16.17 14.54
C VAL A 141 0.30 -15.47 13.62
N THR A 142 0.61 -14.25 13.15
CA THR A 142 -0.28 -13.54 12.22
C THR A 142 -0.39 -14.25 10.88
N LYS A 143 0.72 -14.81 10.38
CA LYS A 143 0.75 -15.63 9.17
C LYS A 143 -0.14 -16.88 9.31
N ALA A 144 -0.04 -17.59 10.44
CA ALA A 144 -0.91 -18.74 10.73
C ALA A 144 -2.39 -18.32 10.82
N CYS A 145 -2.70 -17.18 11.44
CA CYS A 145 -4.06 -16.65 11.48
C CYS A 145 -4.63 -16.40 10.08
N VAL A 146 -3.82 -15.83 9.18
CA VAL A 146 -4.22 -15.59 7.78
C VAL A 146 -4.45 -16.91 7.05
N HIS A 147 -3.53 -17.87 7.19
CA HIS A 147 -3.66 -19.18 6.54
C HIS A 147 -4.90 -19.95 6.99
N ALA A 148 -5.24 -19.86 8.28
CA ALA A 148 -6.40 -20.51 8.87
C ALA A 148 -7.72 -19.73 8.73
N GLY A 149 -7.72 -18.60 8.00
CA GLY A 149 -8.92 -17.75 7.82
C GLY A 149 -9.36 -16.98 9.08
N ALA A 150 -8.56 -16.99 10.14
CA ALA A 150 -8.86 -16.40 11.45
C ALA A 150 -8.44 -14.92 11.53
N LEU A 151 -8.95 -14.07 10.64
CA LEU A 151 -8.49 -12.68 10.48
C LEU A 151 -8.67 -11.81 11.74
N ASP A 152 -9.72 -12.04 12.52
CA ASP A 152 -9.94 -11.34 13.78
C ASP A 152 -8.83 -11.59 14.80
N PHE A 153 -8.29 -12.81 14.85
CA PHE A 153 -7.13 -13.13 15.68
C PHE A 153 -5.86 -12.48 15.14
N GLY A 154 -5.69 -12.43 13.81
CA GLY A 154 -4.62 -11.67 13.18
C GLY A 154 -4.65 -10.18 13.55
N LYS A 155 -5.84 -9.56 13.58
CA LYS A 155 -6.02 -8.16 14.03
C LYS A 155 -5.66 -7.99 15.52
N LYS A 156 -6.01 -8.96 16.37
CA LYS A 156 -5.64 -8.97 17.79
C LYS A 156 -4.12 -9.04 18.00
N ALA A 157 -3.40 -9.75 17.14
CA ALA A 157 -1.93 -9.80 17.19
C ALA A 157 -1.28 -8.42 17.02
N LEU A 158 -1.95 -7.50 16.31
CA LEU A 158 -1.44 -6.15 16.08
C LEU A 158 -1.65 -5.18 17.25
N TRP A 159 -2.39 -5.52 18.32
CA TRP A 159 -2.67 -4.58 19.41
C TRP A 159 -1.41 -4.20 20.21
N LYS A 160 -1.21 -2.90 20.49
CA LYS A 160 -0.10 -2.38 21.32
C LYS A 160 -0.09 -2.98 22.73
N HIS A 161 -1.26 -3.04 23.36
CA HIS A 161 -1.46 -3.74 24.62
C HIS A 161 -1.99 -5.14 24.32
N ASN A 162 -1.08 -6.09 24.19
CA ASN A 162 -1.40 -7.44 23.79
C ASN A 162 -1.44 -8.39 25.00
N VAL A 163 -2.61 -8.93 25.33
CA VAL A 163 -2.81 -9.89 26.42
C VAL A 163 -2.05 -11.21 26.15
N TYR A 164 -1.85 -11.55 24.88
CA TYR A 164 -1.11 -12.73 24.43
C TYR A 164 0.41 -12.51 24.43
N GLY A 165 0.87 -11.34 24.86
CA GLY A 165 2.29 -11.00 24.90
C GLY A 165 2.93 -10.81 23.53
N LEU A 166 2.16 -10.64 22.45
CA LEU A 166 2.72 -10.45 21.11
C LEU A 166 3.18 -9.00 20.91
N THR A 167 4.38 -8.82 20.35
CA THR A 167 4.90 -7.49 19.99
C THR A 167 4.54 -7.16 18.54
N PRO A 168 3.64 -6.20 18.29
CA PRO A 168 3.19 -5.88 16.95
C PRO A 168 4.32 -5.30 16.09
N ASN A 169 4.37 -5.71 14.83
CA ASN A 169 5.36 -5.26 13.85
C ASN A 169 4.72 -5.05 12.48
N ILE A 170 5.31 -4.19 11.66
CA ILE A 170 4.85 -3.92 10.29
C ILE A 170 4.85 -5.19 9.42
N ALA A 171 5.79 -6.10 9.64
CA ALA A 171 5.84 -7.39 8.95
C ALA A 171 4.62 -8.28 9.27
N SER A 172 4.10 -8.23 10.50
CA SER A 172 2.86 -8.94 10.86
C SER A 172 1.67 -8.34 10.13
N ALA A 173 1.59 -7.00 10.06
CA ALA A 173 0.52 -6.32 9.34
C ALA A 173 0.57 -6.57 7.82
N HIS A 174 1.76 -6.76 7.24
CA HIS A 174 1.90 -7.10 5.82
C HIS A 174 1.17 -8.38 5.45
N TYR A 175 1.15 -9.42 6.29
CA TYR A 175 0.39 -10.64 6.00
C TYR A 175 -1.12 -10.39 5.90
N LEU A 176 -1.68 -9.53 6.77
CA LEU A 176 -3.09 -9.14 6.68
C LEU A 176 -3.37 -8.27 5.45
N LEU A 177 -2.45 -7.38 5.09
CA LEU A 177 -2.58 -6.53 3.91
C LEU A 177 -2.42 -7.32 2.60
N LEU A 178 -1.54 -8.32 2.56
CA LEU A 178 -1.42 -9.23 1.41
C LEU A 178 -2.69 -10.06 1.24
N TYR A 179 -3.26 -10.58 2.34
CA TYR A 179 -4.55 -11.23 2.28
C TYR A 179 -5.64 -10.30 1.75
N ALA A 180 -5.69 -9.05 2.23
CA ALA A 180 -6.62 -8.03 1.74
C ALA A 180 -6.42 -7.74 0.24
N LYS A 181 -5.17 -7.77 -0.25
CA LYS A 181 -4.84 -7.62 -1.67
C LYS A 181 -5.37 -8.78 -2.51
N ASP A 182 -5.14 -10.01 -2.07
CA ASP A 182 -5.55 -11.19 -2.84
C ASP A 182 -7.08 -11.30 -2.95
N HIS A 183 -7.82 -10.74 -1.98
CA HIS A 183 -9.29 -10.76 -1.94
C HIS A 183 -9.93 -9.40 -2.29
N ASN A 184 -9.14 -8.38 -2.65
CA ASN A 184 -9.60 -7.01 -2.88
C ASN A 184 -10.47 -6.44 -1.73
N ASP A 185 -10.14 -6.77 -0.48
CA ASP A 185 -10.90 -6.36 0.70
C ASP A 185 -10.47 -4.98 1.22
N THR A 186 -11.21 -3.95 0.80
CA THR A 186 -10.99 -2.56 1.24
C THR A 186 -11.34 -2.34 2.71
N LYS A 187 -12.26 -3.13 3.29
CA LYS A 187 -12.66 -2.99 4.70
C LYS A 187 -11.52 -3.46 5.60
N LEU A 188 -10.96 -4.63 5.32
CA LEU A 188 -9.80 -5.15 6.04
C LEU A 188 -8.60 -4.22 5.90
N LEU A 189 -8.34 -3.69 4.70
CA LEU A 189 -7.31 -2.66 4.48
C LEU A 189 -7.48 -1.47 5.44
N VAL A 190 -8.69 -0.91 5.52
CA VAL A 190 -8.98 0.25 6.38
C VAL A 190 -8.81 -0.10 7.86
N GLU A 191 -9.26 -1.26 8.30
CA GLU A 191 -9.08 -1.73 9.68
C GLU A 191 -7.60 -1.89 10.04
N VAL A 192 -6.81 -2.55 9.18
CA VAL A 192 -5.37 -2.74 9.41
C VAL A 192 -4.64 -1.40 9.42
N MET A 193 -4.94 -0.49 8.49
CA MET A 193 -4.33 0.85 8.46
C MET A 193 -4.70 1.72 9.67
N LYS A 194 -5.89 1.51 10.26
CA LYS A 194 -6.29 2.12 11.56
C LYS A 194 -5.48 1.52 12.71
N LEU A 195 -5.28 0.20 12.74
CA LEU A 195 -4.45 -0.47 13.74
C LEU A 195 -3.00 0.02 13.66
N LEU A 196 -2.40 0.07 12.46
CA LEU A 196 -1.06 0.63 12.26
C LEU A 196 -0.94 2.05 12.84
N LYS A 197 -1.98 2.89 12.65
CA LYS A 197 -2.02 4.25 13.23
C LYS A 197 -2.07 4.21 14.76
N LYS A 198 -3.01 3.44 15.33
CA LYS A 198 -3.26 3.39 16.78
C LYS A 198 -2.07 2.87 17.56
N ASN A 199 -1.27 2.01 16.93
CA ASN A 199 -0.12 1.37 17.55
C ASN A 199 1.21 2.06 17.22
N ASP A 200 1.18 3.23 16.57
CA ASP A 200 2.38 4.00 16.19
C ASP A 200 3.40 3.19 15.37
N LEU A 201 2.93 2.27 14.53
CA LEU A 201 3.80 1.41 13.74
C LEU A 201 4.36 2.18 12.54
N PRO A 202 5.67 2.02 12.22
CA PRO A 202 6.30 2.75 11.14
C PRO A 202 5.72 2.32 9.78
N LEU A 203 5.39 3.32 8.96
CA LEU A 203 4.96 3.08 7.59
C LEU A 203 6.18 2.79 6.72
N GLN A 204 6.10 1.73 5.92
CA GLN A 204 7.18 1.31 5.01
C GLN A 204 6.76 1.46 3.55
N PRO A 205 7.71 1.61 2.61
CA PRO A 205 7.41 1.70 1.19
C PRO A 205 6.66 0.47 0.65
N GLY A 206 7.01 -0.73 1.12
CA GLY A 206 6.29 -1.96 0.74
C GLY A 206 4.83 -1.98 1.20
N THR A 207 4.50 -1.30 2.30
CA THR A 207 3.10 -1.12 2.72
C THR A 207 2.34 -0.24 1.73
N ALA A 208 2.97 0.83 1.23
CA ALA A 208 2.36 1.71 0.25
C ALA A 208 2.04 0.96 -1.06
N ASP A 209 2.96 0.13 -1.56
CA ASP A 209 2.74 -0.69 -2.76
C ASP A 209 1.49 -1.57 -2.62
N ILE A 210 1.33 -2.25 -1.48
CA ILE A 210 0.17 -3.13 -1.24
C ILE A 210 -1.12 -2.31 -1.17
N VAL A 211 -1.12 -1.21 -0.40
CA VAL A 211 -2.28 -0.32 -0.24
C VAL A 211 -2.72 0.26 -1.58
N PHE A 212 -1.76 0.75 -2.38
CA PHE A 212 -2.04 1.35 -3.69
C PHE A 212 -2.58 0.31 -4.67
N SER A 213 -2.01 -0.89 -4.67
CA SER A 213 -2.50 -2.00 -5.49
C SER A 213 -3.95 -2.38 -5.14
N ILE A 214 -4.31 -2.47 -3.85
CA ILE A 214 -5.69 -2.74 -3.44
C ILE A 214 -6.62 -1.65 -3.97
N CYS A 215 -6.29 -0.38 -3.71
CA CYS A 215 -7.13 0.75 -4.10
C CYS A 215 -7.29 0.85 -5.63
N TYR A 216 -6.24 0.54 -6.38
CA TYR A 216 -6.29 0.49 -7.84
C TYR A 216 -7.21 -0.62 -8.35
N ASN A 217 -7.09 -1.83 -7.79
CA ASN A 217 -7.92 -2.98 -8.18
C ASN A 217 -9.40 -2.77 -7.83
N THR A 218 -9.69 -2.09 -6.72
CA THR A 218 -11.07 -1.82 -6.26
C THR A 218 -11.62 -0.50 -6.80
N ASP A 219 -10.87 0.19 -7.65
CA ASP A 219 -11.21 1.51 -8.20
C ASP A 219 -11.59 2.55 -7.11
N ASP A 220 -10.89 2.56 -5.96
CA ASP A 220 -11.13 3.50 -4.86
C ASP A 220 -10.13 4.67 -4.86
N TRP A 221 -10.46 5.71 -5.63
CA TRP A 221 -9.62 6.91 -5.78
C TRP A 221 -9.51 7.75 -4.51
N VAL A 222 -10.57 7.78 -3.70
CA VAL A 222 -10.60 8.57 -2.46
C VAL A 222 -9.67 7.94 -1.44
N LEU A 223 -9.68 6.61 -1.35
CA LEU A 223 -8.86 5.85 -0.41
C LEU A 223 -7.37 5.92 -0.76
N ILE A 224 -7.00 5.78 -2.05
CA ILE A 224 -5.59 5.89 -2.46
C ILE A 224 -5.07 7.30 -2.15
N SER A 225 -5.83 8.34 -2.47
CA SER A 225 -5.44 9.74 -2.22
C SER A 225 -5.22 10.01 -0.73
N LYS A 226 -6.14 9.53 0.12
CA LYS A 226 -6.03 9.63 1.58
C LYS A 226 -4.78 8.95 2.13
N TYR A 227 -4.47 7.74 1.68
CA TYR A 227 -3.29 7.02 2.18
C TYR A 227 -2.00 7.53 1.57
N ALA A 228 -1.99 7.94 0.30
CA ALA A 228 -0.83 8.52 -0.36
C ALA A 228 -0.37 9.79 0.38
N GLU A 229 -1.29 10.70 0.72
CA GLU A 229 -0.96 11.85 1.57
C GLU A 229 -0.36 11.44 2.92
N ARG A 230 -0.89 10.38 3.54
CA ARG A 230 -0.38 9.88 4.81
C ARG A 230 1.05 9.35 4.68
N PHE A 231 1.36 8.61 3.61
CA PHE A 231 2.71 8.11 3.35
C PHE A 231 3.69 9.25 3.07
N VAL A 232 3.29 10.24 2.27
CA VAL A 232 4.11 11.42 1.97
C VAL A 232 4.36 12.26 3.23
N LYS A 233 3.33 12.52 4.04
CA LYS A 233 3.45 13.24 5.33
C LYS A 233 4.34 12.50 6.33
N ALA A 234 4.35 11.17 6.29
CA ALA A 234 5.22 10.34 7.12
C ALA A 234 6.68 10.28 6.59
N GLY A 235 7.01 10.96 5.49
CA GLY A 235 8.35 10.98 4.91
C GLY A 235 8.78 9.64 4.28
N VAL A 236 7.82 8.78 3.94
CA VAL A 236 8.11 7.47 3.35
C VAL A 236 8.60 7.66 1.92
N LYS A 237 9.81 7.15 1.62
CA LYS A 237 10.36 7.11 0.26
C LYS A 237 9.58 6.08 -0.57
N LEU A 238 8.58 6.54 -1.31
CA LEU A 238 7.77 5.68 -2.17
C LEU A 238 8.64 4.99 -3.22
N ARG A 239 8.30 3.74 -3.52
CA ARG A 239 8.96 2.95 -4.57
C ARG A 239 8.44 3.36 -5.94
N GLN A 240 9.21 3.00 -6.96
CA GLN A 240 8.82 3.18 -8.37
C GLN A 240 7.42 2.61 -8.65
N THR A 241 7.14 1.40 -8.17
CA THR A 241 5.86 0.70 -8.32
C THR A 241 4.69 1.50 -7.73
N SER A 242 4.87 2.11 -6.56
CA SER A 242 3.85 2.97 -5.95
C SER A 242 3.54 4.18 -6.84
N PHE A 243 4.57 4.84 -7.38
CA PHE A 243 4.36 5.98 -8.29
C PHE A 243 3.72 5.54 -9.60
N GLU A 244 4.12 4.41 -10.18
CA GLU A 244 3.51 3.84 -11.38
C GLU A 244 2.01 3.62 -11.18
N THR A 245 1.61 2.90 -10.14
CA THR A 245 0.19 2.65 -9.83
C THR A 245 -0.56 3.94 -9.58
N TRP A 246 0.01 4.86 -8.81
CA TRP A 246 -0.69 6.10 -8.44
C TRP A 246 -0.89 7.04 -9.64
N MET A 247 0.13 7.19 -10.50
CA MET A 247 0.05 7.99 -11.73
C MET A 247 -0.89 7.35 -12.75
N GLN A 248 -0.82 6.02 -12.95
CA GLN A 248 -1.74 5.31 -13.82
C GLN A 248 -3.18 5.51 -13.37
N PHE A 249 -3.44 5.43 -12.06
CA PHE A 249 -4.78 5.64 -11.53
C PHE A 249 -5.27 7.08 -11.75
N ALA A 250 -4.40 8.08 -11.54
CA ALA A 250 -4.73 9.48 -11.80
C ALA A 250 -5.07 9.72 -13.29
N ALA A 251 -4.26 9.16 -14.19
CA ALA A 251 -4.48 9.24 -15.64
C ALA A 251 -5.74 8.49 -16.09
N LYS A 252 -6.07 7.35 -15.46
CA LYS A 252 -7.31 6.60 -15.67
C LYS A 252 -8.55 7.41 -15.24
N ARG A 253 -8.48 8.12 -14.11
CA ARG A 253 -9.56 8.98 -13.62
C ARG A 253 -9.68 10.31 -14.38
N GLY A 254 -8.63 10.72 -15.09
CA GLY A 254 -8.57 12.00 -15.78
C GLY A 254 -8.31 13.19 -14.84
N ASP A 255 -7.81 12.95 -13.63
CA ASP A 255 -7.46 14.02 -12.69
C ASP A 255 -6.05 14.56 -12.99
N THR A 256 -5.98 15.50 -13.93
CA THR A 256 -4.74 16.15 -14.37
C THR A 256 -4.04 16.89 -13.22
N LYS A 257 -4.80 17.53 -12.33
CA LYS A 257 -4.25 18.29 -11.19
C LYS A 257 -3.50 17.37 -10.23
N SER A 258 -4.11 16.22 -9.89
CA SER A 258 -3.46 15.24 -9.02
C SER A 258 -2.29 14.56 -9.74
N LEU A 259 -2.43 14.22 -11.03
CA LEU A 259 -1.35 13.63 -11.83
C LEU A 259 -0.08 14.48 -11.80
N TRP A 260 -0.17 15.80 -11.99
CA TRP A 260 1.00 16.67 -11.98
C TRP A 260 1.60 16.86 -10.58
N LYS A 261 0.78 16.81 -9.52
CA LYS A 261 1.30 16.79 -8.14
C LYS A 261 2.11 15.52 -7.88
N ILE A 262 1.61 14.38 -8.35
CA ILE A 262 2.30 13.08 -8.22
C ILE A 262 3.60 13.09 -9.02
N GLU A 263 3.56 13.59 -10.26
CA GLU A 263 4.75 13.69 -11.11
C GLU A 263 5.83 14.56 -10.47
N LYS A 264 5.46 15.69 -9.87
CA LYS A 264 6.41 16.51 -9.12
C LYS A 264 7.09 15.71 -8.01
N LEU A 265 6.31 15.02 -7.18
CA LEU A 265 6.84 14.16 -6.09
C LEU A 265 7.74 13.03 -6.62
N ARG A 266 7.35 12.44 -7.76
CA ARG A 266 8.15 11.41 -8.44
C ARG A 266 9.48 12.00 -8.90
N SER A 267 9.48 13.17 -9.55
CA SER A 267 10.68 13.83 -10.07
C SER A 267 11.68 14.21 -8.97
N ASP A 268 11.19 14.58 -7.78
CA ASP A 268 12.03 14.87 -6.61
C ASP A 268 12.74 13.61 -6.09
N THR A 269 12.16 12.43 -6.33
CA THR A 269 12.66 11.14 -5.80
C THR A 269 13.41 10.32 -6.86
N MET A 270 13.02 10.43 -8.14
CA MET A 270 13.41 9.55 -9.23
C MET A 270 13.80 10.35 -10.48
N LYS A 271 14.99 10.05 -11.02
CA LYS A 271 15.56 10.77 -12.17
C LYS A 271 14.94 10.40 -13.52
N GLN A 272 14.51 9.15 -13.68
CA GLN A 272 14.04 8.63 -14.96
C GLN A 272 12.58 8.21 -14.88
N HIS A 273 11.89 8.39 -15.99
CA HIS A 273 10.57 7.83 -16.19
C HIS A 273 10.65 6.37 -16.54
N THR A 274 9.59 5.68 -16.17
CA THR A 274 9.29 4.32 -16.59
C THR A 274 8.24 4.39 -17.68
N LEU A 275 8.03 3.28 -18.39
CA LEU A 275 7.01 3.21 -19.43
C LEU A 275 5.64 3.66 -18.88
N ALA A 276 5.24 3.12 -17.73
CA ALA A 276 3.98 3.44 -17.06
C ALA A 276 3.85 4.92 -16.65
N THR A 277 4.86 5.49 -16.00
CA THR A 277 4.81 6.89 -15.55
C THR A 277 4.87 7.87 -16.72
N GLY A 278 5.68 7.58 -17.74
CA GLY A 278 5.78 8.40 -18.94
C GLY A 278 4.50 8.39 -19.78
N PHE A 279 3.88 7.22 -19.99
CA PHE A 279 2.57 7.13 -20.65
C PHE A 279 1.46 7.81 -19.82
N SER A 280 1.55 7.78 -18.49
CA SER A 280 0.62 8.53 -17.64
C SER A 280 0.75 10.04 -17.85
N CYS A 281 1.98 10.57 -18.00
CA CYS A 281 2.21 11.97 -18.37
C CYS A 281 1.67 12.31 -19.77
N ALA A 282 1.90 11.45 -20.76
CA ALA A 282 1.37 11.63 -22.12
C ALA A 282 -0.17 11.69 -22.12
N LYS A 283 -0.82 10.78 -21.38
CA LYS A 283 -2.27 10.80 -21.12
C LYS A 283 -2.71 12.12 -20.48
N GLY A 284 -1.97 12.60 -19.48
CA GLY A 284 -2.21 13.92 -18.85
C GLY A 284 -2.15 15.09 -19.84
N LEU A 285 -1.19 15.09 -20.77
CA LEU A 285 -1.03 16.14 -21.79
C LEU A 285 -2.14 16.09 -22.84
N LEU A 286 -2.61 14.90 -23.22
CA LEU A 286 -3.79 14.73 -24.07
C LEU A 286 -5.05 15.30 -23.41
N LEU A 287 -5.22 15.09 -22.11
CA LEU A 287 -6.33 15.71 -21.35
C LEU A 287 -6.22 17.24 -21.29
N GLU A 288 -5.03 17.82 -21.45
CA GLU A 288 -4.80 19.26 -21.56
C GLU A 288 -4.86 19.79 -23.00
N ARG A 289 -5.23 18.96 -23.98
CA ARG A 289 -5.28 19.31 -25.42
C ARG A 289 -3.91 19.67 -26.00
N LYS A 290 -2.85 18.99 -25.56
CA LYS A 290 -1.47 19.20 -26.01
C LYS A 290 -0.87 17.92 -26.62
N PRO A 291 -1.34 17.50 -27.81
CA PRO A 291 -0.86 16.28 -28.45
C PRO A 291 0.64 16.32 -28.75
N SER A 292 1.18 17.43 -29.24
CA SER A 292 2.61 17.54 -29.59
C SER A 292 3.54 17.45 -28.36
N ASP A 293 3.10 17.96 -27.20
CA ASP A 293 3.86 17.77 -25.95
C ASP A 293 3.85 16.30 -25.51
N ALA A 294 2.73 15.59 -25.73
CA ALA A 294 2.63 14.16 -25.45
C ALA A 294 3.57 13.32 -26.34
N VAL A 295 3.71 13.71 -27.61
CA VAL A 295 4.70 13.13 -28.55
C VAL A 295 6.11 13.29 -28.02
N ALA A 296 6.48 14.49 -27.57
CA ALA A 296 7.81 14.77 -27.03
C ALA A 296 8.15 13.88 -25.82
N VAL A 297 7.18 13.65 -24.92
CA VAL A 297 7.35 12.74 -23.77
C VAL A 297 7.60 11.31 -24.24
N ILE A 298 6.80 10.79 -25.18
CA ILE A 298 6.96 9.42 -25.69
C ILE A 298 8.30 9.26 -26.45
N GLN A 299 8.74 10.30 -27.15
CA GLN A 299 10.03 10.29 -27.83
C GLN A 299 11.20 10.22 -26.84
N VAL A 300 11.16 11.01 -25.76
CA VAL A 300 12.17 10.94 -24.70
C VAL A 300 12.15 9.56 -24.04
N LEU A 301 10.99 8.94 -23.84
CA LEU A 301 10.91 7.54 -23.35
C LEU A 301 11.58 6.57 -24.32
N ASN A 302 11.33 6.70 -25.63
CA ASN A 302 11.95 5.85 -26.64
C ASN A 302 13.48 5.99 -26.67
N GLN A 303 14.01 7.17 -26.36
CA GLN A 303 15.45 7.41 -26.29
C GLN A 303 16.10 6.91 -24.98
N THR A 304 15.36 6.93 -23.87
CA THR A 304 15.89 6.65 -22.53
C THR A 304 15.70 5.20 -22.08
N LEU A 305 14.74 4.47 -22.66
CA LEU A 305 14.46 3.07 -22.33
C LEU A 305 15.41 2.12 -23.07
N SER A 306 15.71 0.98 -22.44
CA SER A 306 16.44 -0.13 -23.07
C SER A 306 15.62 -0.76 -24.20
N ASP A 307 16.28 -1.36 -25.19
CA ASP A 307 15.60 -1.93 -26.37
C ASP A 307 14.53 -2.97 -26.00
N THR A 308 14.74 -3.73 -24.93
CA THR A 308 13.77 -4.66 -24.35
C THR A 308 12.48 -4.00 -23.84
N LYS A 309 12.54 -2.74 -23.40
CA LYS A 309 11.38 -1.97 -22.92
C LYS A 309 10.73 -1.15 -24.04
N LYS A 310 11.45 -0.89 -25.13
CA LYS A 310 10.92 -0.19 -26.31
C LYS A 310 9.84 -0.99 -27.03
N SER A 311 9.95 -2.33 -27.04
CA SER A 311 8.89 -3.21 -27.56
C SER A 311 7.55 -3.03 -26.82
N GLY A 312 7.59 -2.63 -25.54
CA GLY A 312 6.40 -2.33 -24.74
C GLY A 312 5.70 -1.02 -25.13
N ILE A 313 6.37 -0.09 -25.82
CA ILE A 313 5.79 1.19 -26.24
C ILE A 313 4.61 0.97 -27.18
N LYS A 314 4.73 0.03 -28.13
CA LYS A 314 3.64 -0.31 -29.05
C LYS A 314 2.40 -0.81 -28.31
N GLY A 315 2.60 -1.68 -27.31
CA GLY A 315 1.52 -2.23 -26.49
C GLY A 315 0.81 -1.14 -25.67
N GLU A 316 1.56 -0.27 -25.01
CA GLU A 316 0.97 0.83 -24.23
C GLU A 316 0.32 1.91 -25.12
N LEU A 317 0.85 2.15 -26.32
CA LEU A 317 0.24 3.04 -27.31
C LEU A 317 -1.08 2.47 -27.83
N GLN A 318 -1.16 1.17 -28.12
CA GLN A 318 -2.42 0.53 -28.49
C GLN A 318 -3.46 0.65 -27.36
N LYS A 319 -3.09 0.36 -26.11
CA LYS A 319 -3.99 0.53 -24.96
C LYS A 319 -4.44 1.98 -24.76
N LEU A 320 -3.56 2.95 -25.03
CA LEU A 320 -3.90 4.37 -24.98
C LEU A 320 -4.96 4.74 -26.02
N VAL A 321 -4.95 4.10 -27.19
CA VAL A 321 -5.93 4.33 -28.26
C VAL A 321 -7.24 3.58 -28.01
N SER A 322 -7.19 2.29 -27.67
CA SER A 322 -8.39 1.45 -27.60
C SER A 322 -9.09 1.45 -26.23
N GLU A 323 -8.33 1.37 -25.13
CA GLU A 323 -8.90 1.12 -23.80
C GLU A 323 -9.07 2.42 -22.99
N TRP A 324 -8.03 3.25 -22.95
CA TRP A 324 -7.98 4.41 -22.06
C TRP A 324 -9.07 5.47 -22.30
N PRO A 325 -9.45 5.84 -23.54
CA PRO A 325 -10.49 6.85 -23.77
C PRO A 325 -11.82 6.41 -23.16
N LEU A 326 -12.14 5.12 -23.25
CA LEU A 326 -13.35 4.53 -22.67
C LEU A 326 -13.30 4.56 -21.14
N GLU A 327 -12.14 4.28 -20.54
CA GLU A 327 -11.99 4.34 -19.08
C GLU A 327 -12.10 5.76 -18.54
N VAL A 328 -11.46 6.75 -19.17
CA VAL A 328 -11.44 8.13 -18.65
C VAL A 328 -12.80 8.81 -18.77
N ILE A 329 -13.54 8.54 -19.85
CA ILE A 329 -14.89 9.09 -20.05
C ILE A 329 -15.87 8.57 -18.98
N LYS A 330 -15.77 7.29 -18.58
CA LYS A 330 -16.63 6.71 -17.52
C LYS A 330 -16.53 7.45 -16.19
N HIS A 331 -15.38 8.06 -15.90
CA HIS A 331 -15.12 8.75 -14.65
C HIS A 331 -15.40 10.26 -14.70
N GLN A 332 -15.70 10.83 -15.86
CA GLN A 332 -16.11 12.23 -15.98
C GLN A 332 -17.59 12.45 -15.70
N LYS A 333 -17.93 13.69 -15.34
CA LYS A 333 -19.30 14.18 -15.21
C LYS A 333 -19.99 14.20 -16.58
N ASP A 334 -21.29 13.96 -16.63
CA ASP A 334 -22.05 13.85 -17.88
C ASP A 334 -21.92 15.08 -18.79
N GLU A 335 -21.84 16.29 -18.21
CA GLU A 335 -21.66 17.56 -18.93
C GLU A 335 -20.35 17.60 -19.73
N ASP A 336 -19.26 17.06 -19.15
CA ASP A 336 -17.92 17.12 -19.71
C ASP A 336 -17.60 15.93 -20.64
N ARG A 337 -18.39 14.84 -20.56
CA ARG A 337 -18.13 13.58 -21.30
C ARG A 337 -18.10 13.78 -22.81
N LYS A 338 -19.05 14.52 -23.37
CA LYS A 338 -19.14 14.75 -24.83
C LYS A 338 -17.98 15.59 -25.35
N ALA A 339 -17.64 16.65 -24.62
CA ALA A 339 -16.50 17.51 -24.95
C ALA A 339 -15.17 16.74 -24.85
N LEU A 340 -14.99 15.94 -23.79
CA LEU A 340 -13.79 15.11 -23.62
C LEU A 340 -13.69 14.02 -24.69
N ALA A 341 -14.80 13.37 -25.05
CA ALA A 341 -14.82 12.36 -26.09
C ALA A 341 -14.43 12.96 -27.46
N ALA A 342 -15.01 14.12 -27.81
CA ALA A 342 -14.67 14.84 -29.03
C ALA A 342 -13.20 15.27 -29.02
N SER A 343 -12.67 15.72 -27.87
CA SER A 343 -11.27 16.11 -27.79
C SER A 343 -10.32 14.94 -27.98
N LEU A 344 -10.58 13.79 -27.33
CA LEU A 344 -9.72 12.62 -27.44
C LEU A 344 -9.75 12.02 -28.86
N LYS A 345 -10.91 12.03 -29.52
CA LYS A 345 -11.05 11.63 -30.93
C LYS A 345 -10.25 12.51 -31.89
N SER A 346 -10.05 13.77 -31.56
CA SER A 346 -9.22 14.69 -32.36
C SER A 346 -7.74 14.57 -32.03
N ASP A 347 -7.37 14.53 -30.74
CA ASP A 347 -5.97 14.70 -30.31
C ASP A 347 -5.16 13.41 -30.40
N ILE A 348 -5.78 12.26 -30.17
CA ILE A 348 -5.09 10.96 -30.23
C ILE A 348 -4.58 10.68 -31.65
N PRO A 349 -5.39 10.82 -32.73
CA PRO A 349 -4.87 10.64 -34.09
C PRO A 349 -3.75 11.63 -34.44
N ILE A 350 -3.84 12.89 -34.00
CA ILE A 350 -2.76 13.88 -34.21
C ILE A 350 -1.46 13.37 -33.58
N MET A 351 -1.49 12.99 -32.29
CA MET A 351 -0.34 12.45 -31.58
C MET A 351 0.25 11.20 -32.25
N VAL A 352 -0.61 10.25 -32.67
CA VAL A 352 -0.16 9.02 -33.34
C VAL A 352 0.47 9.32 -34.69
N SER A 353 -0.13 10.21 -35.48
CA SER A 353 0.40 10.60 -36.80
C SER A 353 1.76 11.28 -36.70
N GLU A 354 1.94 12.16 -35.71
CA GLU A 354 3.22 12.80 -35.41
C GLU A 354 4.27 11.75 -34.97
N LEU A 355 3.92 10.81 -34.10
CA LEU A 355 4.84 9.74 -33.67
C LEU A 355 5.30 8.86 -34.84
N LEU A 356 4.39 8.50 -35.75
CA LEU A 356 4.70 7.74 -36.97
C LEU A 356 5.62 8.53 -37.90
N SER A 357 5.36 9.83 -38.08
CA SER A 357 6.19 10.72 -38.90
C SER A 357 7.63 10.83 -38.38
N MET A 358 7.83 10.64 -37.07
CA MET A 358 9.14 10.66 -36.41
C MET A 358 9.83 9.28 -36.39
N GLY A 359 9.28 8.27 -37.07
CA GLY A 359 9.92 6.96 -37.24
C GLY A 359 9.66 5.98 -36.09
N LEU A 360 8.62 6.18 -35.27
CA LEU A 360 8.21 5.16 -34.32
C LEU A 360 7.52 4.00 -35.08
N GLU A 361 8.12 2.81 -35.10
CA GLU A 361 7.56 1.60 -35.73
C GLU A 361 6.35 1.04 -34.95
N ALA A 362 5.27 1.81 -34.85
CA ALA A 362 4.05 1.42 -34.17
C ALA A 362 2.87 1.47 -35.13
N ASN A 363 2.63 0.38 -35.87
CA ASN A 363 1.34 0.17 -36.53
C ASN A 363 0.26 0.03 -35.45
N VAL A 364 -0.45 1.13 -35.16
CA VAL A 364 -1.52 1.23 -34.16
C VAL A 364 -2.84 1.33 -34.91
N SER A 365 -3.80 0.46 -34.59
CA SER A 365 -5.13 0.55 -35.20
C SER A 365 -5.92 1.68 -34.54
N LEU A 366 -6.32 2.66 -35.35
CA LEU A 366 -7.20 3.76 -34.93
C LEU A 366 -8.69 3.41 -35.05
N GLU A 367 -9.03 2.25 -35.62
CA GLU A 367 -10.42 1.82 -35.88
C GLU A 367 -11.24 1.69 -34.58
N ASP A 368 -10.58 1.41 -33.45
CA ASP A 368 -11.23 1.28 -32.15
C ASP A 368 -11.67 2.62 -31.54
N LEU A 369 -11.14 3.77 -31.98
CA LEU A 369 -11.56 5.10 -31.52
C LEU A 369 -12.95 5.50 -32.06
N ASP A 370 -13.34 4.93 -33.20
CA ASP A 370 -14.58 5.25 -33.90
C ASP A 370 -15.73 4.29 -33.59
N ARG A 371 -15.47 3.17 -32.91
CA ARG A 371 -16.52 2.27 -32.43
C ARG A 371 -17.46 3.01 -31.48
N LYS A 372 -18.73 3.09 -31.88
CA LYS A 372 -19.82 3.80 -31.19
C LYS A 372 -20.21 3.18 -29.84
N ASP A 373 -19.65 2.04 -29.46
CA ASP A 373 -20.17 1.17 -28.40
C ASP A 373 -19.81 1.60 -26.96
N GLY A 374 -19.29 2.82 -26.75
CA GLY A 374 -18.90 3.31 -25.42
C GLY A 374 -19.31 4.72 -25.06
N ILE A 375 -19.93 5.47 -25.98
CA ILE A 375 -20.41 6.84 -25.71
C ILE A 375 -21.94 6.75 -25.63
N PRO A 376 -22.56 6.70 -24.43
CA PRO A 376 -24.00 6.89 -24.35
C PRO A 376 -24.32 8.28 -24.95
N GLN A 377 -25.23 8.28 -25.93
CA GLN A 377 -25.71 9.50 -26.60
C GLN A 377 -26.33 10.49 -25.62
#